data_AF-A0A842SGQ5-F1
#
_entry.id   AF-A0A842SGQ5-F1
#
_cell.length_a   1.000
_cell.length_b   1.000
_cell.length_c   1.000
_cell.angle_alpha   90.00
_cell.angle_beta   90.00
_cell.angle_gamma   90.00
#
_symmetry.space_group_name_H-M   'P 1'
#
loop_
_entity.id
_entity.type
_entity.pdbx_description
1 polymer ?
#
loop_
_entity_poly.entity_id
_entity_poly.type
_entity_poly.pdbx_seq_one_letter_code
_entity_poly.pdbx_strand_id
1 'polypeptide(L)'
;MVSIPFIKKKQEEPKSYSEMTVAEKLEHLKLGAQEKGEEFWHKIDTTSYPQPEKRFRFVLKEPKKNAQALMNFFVHRLKGNHGFNNQKKVIDSMGLSVGSSMFGNFAARLSAQQNQASQYLKGISEMVKGMFQIVREVRIIDERLQFYYDSDSENSKLAQSSEIVLKGLWVDQVEGGSKNPSSVYGLANTVGFTILPDVFFRTKPLSKSKIEKTVNAMRFNEKVKEILKRKLRQYYEWKERTKEELETRRKFVVKYLRQHYATIKLYMSWVTPYLRNIKRLQKVDKMSDSINVLNAFEQSLFEAESVSWRTGYGKYNAVVIFNAWIKVSPELSFHHQEYQNKGAIHIGLVKVNLRAYAWTEKQIKNYIKYRNEEDLDLMKEIDSSISEAMDALGDDLKKYLKDAGESFPDMDTKKKEEKKVRPPTIFEPFAGVVGGFKEVFETMIPKKFLSGGKKAKKEKPTHKDHINKERAADFAKLSISTVYQRFKELYSMLYW
;
A
#
# COMPACT_ATOMS: atom_id res chain seq x y z
N MET A 1 -57.40 -8.42 10.74
CA MET A 1 -55.94 -8.30 10.98
C MET A 1 -55.26 -8.40 9.63
N VAL A 2 -54.80 -7.28 9.08
CA VAL A 2 -54.09 -7.24 7.79
C VAL A 2 -52.59 -7.28 8.08
N SER A 3 -51.93 -8.35 7.64
CA SER A 3 -50.49 -8.57 7.80
C SER A 3 -49.72 -7.71 6.80
N ILE A 4 -48.98 -6.73 7.32
CA ILE A 4 -48.04 -5.91 6.54
C ILE A 4 -46.77 -6.73 6.30
N PRO A 5 -46.29 -6.91 5.04
CA PRO A 5 -45.05 -7.62 4.77
C PRO A 5 -43.85 -6.74 5.16
N PHE A 6 -43.02 -7.27 6.06
CA PHE A 6 -41.72 -6.72 6.42
C PHE A 6 -40.76 -6.79 5.22
N ILE A 7 -40.62 -5.67 4.49
CA ILE A 7 -39.55 -5.51 3.52
C ILE A 7 -38.24 -5.37 4.32
N LYS A 8 -37.50 -6.47 4.44
CA LYS A 8 -36.10 -6.44 4.90
C LYS A 8 -35.31 -5.57 3.92
N LYS A 9 -34.90 -4.37 4.35
CA LYS A 9 -33.86 -3.59 3.68
C LYS A 9 -32.64 -4.49 3.53
N LYS A 10 -32.33 -4.85 2.29
CA LYS A 10 -31.07 -5.47 1.90
C LYS A 10 -29.97 -4.54 2.43
N GLN A 11 -29.16 -5.01 3.39
CA GLN A 11 -27.95 -4.31 3.78
C GLN A 11 -27.03 -4.40 2.57
N GLU A 12 -26.98 -3.32 1.77
CA GLU A 12 -26.02 -3.19 0.69
C GLU A 12 -24.62 -3.25 1.30
N GLU A 13 -23.78 -4.14 0.76
CA GLU A 13 -22.35 -4.17 1.06
C GLU A 13 -21.76 -2.76 0.81
N PRO A 14 -20.81 -2.29 1.64
CA PRO A 14 -20.26 -0.96 1.48
C PRO A 14 -19.57 -0.86 0.11
N LYS A 15 -20.19 -0.09 -0.81
CA LYS A 15 -19.63 0.20 -2.14
C LYS A 15 -18.18 0.63 -2.01
N SER A 16 -17.34 0.16 -2.94
CA SER A 16 -15.96 0.63 -3.01
C SER A 16 -15.95 2.14 -3.20
N TYR A 17 -14.97 2.84 -2.62
CA TYR A 17 -14.87 4.30 -2.73
C TYR A 17 -14.80 4.78 -4.19
N SER A 18 -14.32 3.95 -5.12
CA SER A 18 -14.32 4.24 -6.56
C SER A 18 -15.74 4.30 -7.15
N GLU A 19 -16.66 3.50 -6.63
CA GLU A 19 -18.06 3.33 -7.09
C GLU A 19 -19.02 4.35 -6.46
N MET A 20 -18.57 5.08 -5.44
CA MET A 20 -19.37 6.14 -4.82
C MET A 20 -19.57 7.33 -5.78
N THR A 21 -20.79 7.83 -5.81
CA THR A 21 -21.15 9.09 -6.48
C THR A 21 -20.43 10.28 -5.83
N VAL A 22 -20.34 11.41 -6.55
CA VAL A 22 -19.70 12.63 -6.01
C VAL A 22 -20.36 13.10 -4.72
N ALA A 23 -21.69 13.05 -4.65
CA ALA A 23 -22.45 13.41 -3.46
C ALA A 23 -22.10 12.52 -2.26
N GLU A 24 -22.06 11.19 -2.45
CA GLU A 24 -21.68 10.22 -1.42
C GLU A 24 -20.24 10.45 -0.94
N LYS A 25 -19.31 10.75 -1.86
CA LYS A 25 -17.91 11.07 -1.53
C LYS A 25 -17.80 12.34 -0.68
N LEU A 26 -18.50 13.41 -1.05
CA LEU A 26 -18.48 14.69 -0.32
C LEU A 26 -19.11 14.56 1.08
N GLU A 27 -20.17 13.75 1.21
CA GLU A 27 -20.82 13.47 2.48
C GLU A 27 -19.92 12.63 3.40
N HIS A 28 -19.32 11.56 2.87
CA HIS A 28 -18.36 10.73 3.60
C HIS A 28 -17.18 11.56 4.16
N LEU A 29 -16.69 12.53 3.38
CA LEU A 29 -15.58 13.41 3.76
C LEU A 29 -15.98 14.61 4.63
N LYS A 30 -17.28 14.79 4.91
CA LYS A 30 -17.85 15.92 5.67
C LYS A 30 -17.52 17.28 5.06
N LEU A 31 -17.55 17.37 3.73
CA LEU A 31 -17.29 18.60 2.97
C LEU A 31 -18.57 19.40 2.65
N GLY A 32 -19.75 18.82 2.94
CA GLY A 32 -21.06 19.46 2.74
C GLY A 32 -21.80 18.90 1.53
N ALA A 33 -22.89 19.56 1.16
CA ALA A 33 -23.66 19.20 -0.03
C ALA A 33 -22.87 19.49 -1.32
N GLN A 34 -23.18 18.77 -2.38
CA GLN A 34 -22.62 19.02 -3.72
C GLN A 34 -23.11 20.36 -4.27
N GLU A 35 -22.21 21.09 -4.91
CA GLU A 35 -22.51 22.39 -5.53
C GLU A 35 -23.48 22.22 -6.70
N LYS A 36 -24.51 23.06 -6.73
CA LYS A 36 -25.34 23.33 -7.91
C LYS A 36 -24.98 24.71 -8.44
N GLY A 37 -24.53 24.79 -9.69
CA GLY A 37 -24.09 26.05 -10.29
C GLY A 37 -24.51 26.20 -11.74
N GLU A 38 -24.67 27.45 -12.16
CA GLU A 38 -25.07 27.80 -13.53
C GLU A 38 -23.88 27.68 -14.49
N GLU A 39 -23.87 26.62 -15.32
CA GLU A 39 -22.84 26.40 -16.34
C GLU A 39 -23.20 27.06 -17.68
N PHE A 40 -24.49 27.26 -17.95
CA PHE A 40 -25.03 27.99 -19.10
C PHE A 40 -26.20 28.85 -18.64
N TRP A 41 -26.52 29.90 -19.41
CA TRP A 41 -27.60 30.81 -19.05
C TRP A 41 -28.90 30.03 -18.78
N HIS A 42 -29.44 30.19 -17.56
CA HIS A 42 -30.62 29.52 -17.03
C HIS A 42 -30.54 28.00 -16.87
N LYS A 43 -29.35 27.39 -16.94
CA LYS A 43 -29.15 25.96 -16.72
C LYS A 43 -28.26 25.69 -15.50
N ILE A 44 -28.87 25.12 -14.46
CA ILE A 44 -28.20 24.73 -13.22
C ILE A 44 -27.77 23.26 -13.33
N ASP A 45 -26.46 23.03 -13.35
CA ASP A 45 -25.87 21.70 -13.35
C ASP A 45 -25.19 21.43 -11.99
N THR A 46 -25.08 20.15 -11.61
CA THR A 46 -24.32 19.74 -10.41
C THR A 46 -22.83 19.68 -10.73
N THR A 47 -21.98 20.31 -9.92
CA THR A 47 -20.53 20.33 -10.13
C THR A 47 -19.82 19.26 -9.29
N SER A 48 -18.54 19.01 -9.55
CA SER A 48 -17.71 18.08 -8.74
C SER A 48 -17.20 18.67 -7.41
N TYR A 49 -17.74 19.83 -7.00
CA TYR A 49 -17.25 20.58 -5.84
C TYR A 49 -18.30 20.61 -4.72
N PRO A 50 -17.90 20.80 -3.46
CA PRO A 50 -18.84 21.12 -2.39
C PRO A 50 -19.47 22.51 -2.59
N GLN A 51 -20.67 22.73 -2.05
CA GLN A 51 -21.38 24.00 -2.14
C GLN A 51 -20.52 25.14 -1.56
N PRO A 52 -20.13 26.14 -2.37
CA PRO A 52 -19.32 27.25 -1.91
C PRO A 52 -20.15 28.32 -1.22
N GLU A 53 -19.48 29.08 -0.36
CA GLU A 53 -20.04 30.26 0.28
C GLU A 53 -20.26 31.42 -0.71
N LYS A 54 -19.38 31.50 -1.71
CA LYS A 54 -19.51 32.39 -2.87
C LYS A 54 -18.70 31.83 -4.03
N ARG A 55 -19.24 31.94 -5.24
CA ARG A 55 -18.57 31.54 -6.49
C ARG A 55 -18.50 32.72 -7.45
N PHE A 56 -17.35 32.89 -8.08
CA PHE A 56 -17.21 33.69 -9.29
C PHE A 56 -16.76 32.80 -10.44
N ARG A 57 -17.34 33.04 -11.60
CA ARG A 57 -16.95 32.41 -12.87
C ARG A 57 -16.70 33.50 -13.89
N PHE A 58 -15.68 33.31 -14.70
CA PHE A 58 -15.48 34.13 -15.89
C PHE A 58 -14.88 33.30 -17.00
N VAL A 59 -15.20 33.71 -18.23
CA VAL A 59 -14.71 33.10 -19.46
C VAL A 59 -14.05 34.21 -20.25
N LEU A 60 -12.75 34.07 -20.48
CA LEU A 60 -11.96 34.98 -21.29
C LEU A 60 -11.59 34.27 -22.59
N LYS A 61 -11.85 34.93 -23.71
CA LYS A 61 -11.33 34.51 -25.01
C LYS A 61 -10.35 35.62 -25.45
N GLU A 62 -9.06 35.38 -25.26
CA GLU A 62 -8.04 36.34 -25.66
C GLU A 62 -6.91 35.66 -26.44
N PRO A 63 -6.52 36.20 -27.62
CA PRO A 63 -5.59 35.53 -28.52
C PRO A 63 -4.10 35.60 -28.13
N LYS A 64 -3.70 36.41 -27.13
CA LYS A 64 -2.27 36.74 -26.91
C LYS A 64 -1.78 36.63 -25.47
N LYS A 65 -2.51 35.99 -24.55
CA LYS A 65 -2.11 35.94 -23.13
C LYS A 65 -1.59 34.58 -22.69
N ASN A 66 -0.50 34.62 -21.93
CA ASN A 66 0.13 33.45 -21.34
C ASN A 66 -0.73 32.88 -20.19
N ALA A 67 -1.14 31.62 -20.33
CA ALA A 67 -1.84 30.82 -19.31
C ALA A 67 -1.18 30.89 -17.92
N GLN A 68 0.15 30.82 -17.88
CA GLN A 68 0.93 30.87 -16.65
C GLN A 68 0.82 32.24 -15.96
N ALA A 69 0.77 33.33 -16.73
CA ALA A 69 0.62 34.67 -16.17
C ALA A 69 -0.72 34.83 -15.44
N LEU A 70 -1.79 34.25 -15.99
CA LEU A 70 -3.11 34.26 -15.35
C LEU A 70 -3.09 33.47 -14.04
N MET A 71 -2.48 32.28 -14.00
CA MET A 71 -2.36 31.50 -12.76
C MET A 71 -1.52 32.25 -11.71
N ASN A 72 -0.39 32.80 -12.11
CA ASN A 72 0.49 33.57 -11.23
C ASN A 72 -0.21 34.81 -10.66
N PHE A 73 -1.06 35.48 -11.43
CA PHE A 73 -1.86 36.61 -10.95
C PHE A 73 -2.70 36.23 -9.72
N PHE A 74 -3.49 35.15 -9.82
CA PHE A 74 -4.37 34.73 -8.72
C PHE A 74 -3.57 34.25 -7.50
N VAL A 75 -2.56 33.41 -7.73
CA VAL A 75 -1.71 32.85 -6.66
C VAL A 75 -0.97 33.96 -5.92
N HIS A 76 -0.36 34.90 -6.65
CA HIS A 76 0.38 36.01 -6.06
C HIS A 76 -0.54 37.00 -5.35
N ARG A 77 -1.71 37.34 -5.91
CA ARG A 77 -2.64 38.28 -5.27
C ARG A 77 -3.25 37.71 -3.99
N LEU A 78 -3.60 36.42 -3.99
CA LEU A 78 -4.09 35.76 -2.79
C LEU A 78 -3.01 35.72 -1.70
N LYS A 79 -1.76 35.43 -2.05
CA LYS A 79 -0.65 35.41 -1.09
C LYS A 79 -0.29 36.81 -0.59
N GLY A 80 0.05 37.71 -1.49
CA GLY A 80 0.61 39.04 -1.20
C GLY A 80 -0.40 40.03 -0.62
N ASN A 81 -1.62 40.08 -1.15
CA ASN A 81 -2.61 41.08 -0.71
C ASN A 81 -3.55 40.58 0.38
N HIS A 82 -3.88 39.29 0.37
CA HIS A 82 -4.91 38.72 1.25
C HIS A 82 -4.34 37.78 2.31
N GLY A 83 -3.03 37.54 2.34
CA GLY A 83 -2.34 36.77 3.39
C GLY A 83 -2.62 35.27 3.34
N PHE A 84 -2.95 34.71 2.16
CA PHE A 84 -3.06 33.27 1.97
C PHE A 84 -1.67 32.64 1.83
N ASN A 85 -0.95 32.54 2.94
CA ASN A 85 0.43 32.04 2.96
C ASN A 85 0.54 30.55 2.64
N ASN A 86 -0.50 29.77 2.93
CA ASN A 86 -0.52 28.34 2.63
C ASN A 86 -1.24 28.11 1.31
N GLN A 87 -0.54 27.52 0.34
CA GLN A 87 -1.06 27.24 -0.99
C GLN A 87 -0.60 25.86 -1.43
N LYS A 88 -1.50 25.08 -2.02
CA LYS A 88 -1.18 23.75 -2.54
C LYS A 88 -1.84 23.56 -3.90
N LYS A 89 -1.05 23.12 -4.88
CA LYS A 89 -1.56 22.63 -6.17
C LYS A 89 -2.21 21.27 -5.98
N VAL A 90 -3.39 21.10 -6.54
CA VAL A 90 -4.24 19.90 -6.36
C VAL A 90 -4.48 19.19 -7.69
N ILE A 91 -4.83 19.93 -8.74
CA ILE A 91 -4.94 19.39 -10.10
C ILE A 91 -3.93 20.11 -11.00
N ASP A 92 -3.26 19.32 -11.84
CA ASP A 92 -2.35 19.78 -12.88
C ASP A 92 -2.40 18.75 -14.01
N SER A 93 -3.45 18.84 -14.81
CA SER A 93 -3.71 17.92 -15.92
C SER A 93 -3.68 18.67 -17.23
N MET A 94 -3.18 18.00 -18.25
CA MET A 94 -3.17 18.48 -19.63
C MET A 94 -4.08 17.55 -20.43
N GLY A 95 -4.64 18.00 -21.54
CA GLY A 95 -5.28 17.19 -22.57
C GLY A 95 -4.61 17.54 -23.88
N LEU A 96 -4.27 16.55 -24.69
CA LEU A 96 -3.58 16.76 -25.96
C LEU A 96 -4.35 16.08 -27.07
N SER A 97 -4.64 16.81 -28.16
CA SER A 97 -5.16 16.17 -29.36
C SER A 97 -4.11 15.25 -29.97
N VAL A 98 -4.56 14.13 -30.55
CA VAL A 98 -3.66 13.16 -31.23
C VAL A 98 -2.86 13.84 -32.35
N GLY A 99 -3.48 14.76 -33.09
CA GLY A 99 -2.83 15.53 -34.15
C GLY A 99 -1.89 16.64 -33.66
N SER A 100 -1.77 16.88 -32.36
CA SER A 100 -0.82 17.88 -31.84
C SER A 100 0.62 17.40 -31.91
N SER A 101 1.53 18.30 -32.28
CA SER A 101 2.99 18.08 -32.20
C SER A 101 3.49 17.73 -30.79
N MET A 102 2.72 18.02 -29.73
CA MET A 102 3.06 17.64 -28.35
C MET A 102 2.67 16.20 -27.99
N PHE A 103 1.70 15.60 -28.68
CA PHE A 103 1.18 14.26 -28.36
C PHE A 103 2.25 13.18 -28.51
N GLY A 104 3.03 13.18 -29.59
CA GLY A 104 4.09 12.19 -29.80
C GLY A 104 5.14 12.17 -28.68
N ASN A 105 5.61 13.34 -28.27
CA ASN A 105 6.55 13.48 -27.16
C ASN A 105 5.95 13.02 -25.82
N PHE A 106 4.66 13.30 -25.62
CA PHE A 106 3.93 12.87 -24.43
C PHE A 106 3.75 11.35 -24.39
N ALA A 107 3.32 10.74 -25.48
CA ALA A 107 3.14 9.30 -25.63
C ALA A 107 4.47 8.56 -25.45
N ALA A 108 5.57 9.07 -25.99
CA ALA A 108 6.90 8.51 -25.80
C ALA A 108 7.32 8.51 -24.31
N ARG A 109 7.06 9.61 -23.59
CA ARG A 109 7.33 9.71 -22.14
C ARG A 109 6.44 8.77 -21.32
N LEU A 110 5.16 8.66 -21.67
CA LEU A 110 4.23 7.74 -21.03
C LEU A 110 4.68 6.29 -21.20
N SER A 111 5.00 5.89 -22.44
CA SER A 111 5.51 4.56 -22.76
C SER A 111 6.81 4.25 -22.01
N ALA A 112 7.76 5.19 -21.96
CA ALA A 112 8.99 5.02 -21.20
C ALA A 112 8.72 4.77 -19.69
N GLN A 113 7.79 5.53 -19.09
CA GLN A 113 7.42 5.33 -17.69
C GLN A 113 6.69 3.99 -17.46
N GLN A 114 5.78 3.61 -18.36
CA GLN A 114 5.08 2.31 -18.30
C GLN A 114 6.06 1.15 -18.41
N ASN A 115 7.05 1.24 -19.30
CA ASN A 115 8.08 0.22 -19.45
C ASN A 115 8.92 0.10 -18.16
N GLN A 116 9.35 1.22 -17.58
CA GLN A 116 10.11 1.21 -16.31
C GLN A 116 9.30 0.64 -15.15
N ALA A 117 8.04 1.07 -14.99
CA ALA A 117 7.15 0.52 -13.97
C ALA A 117 6.95 -1.00 -14.15
N SER A 118 6.74 -1.46 -15.39
CA SER A 118 6.57 -2.89 -15.69
C SER A 118 7.84 -3.71 -15.37
N GLN A 119 9.02 -3.17 -15.67
CA GLN A 119 10.29 -3.83 -15.36
C GLN A 119 10.47 -4.03 -13.85
N TYR A 120 10.21 -2.99 -13.06
CA TYR A 120 10.27 -3.11 -11.61
C TYR A 120 9.22 -4.06 -11.04
N LEU A 121 7.97 -4.00 -11.53
CA LEU A 121 6.90 -4.91 -11.08
C LEU A 121 7.24 -6.38 -11.39
N LYS A 122 7.84 -6.64 -12.56
CA LYS A 122 8.37 -7.97 -12.90
C LYS A 122 9.45 -8.40 -11.90
N GLY A 123 10.43 -7.54 -11.63
CA GLY A 123 11.48 -7.82 -10.64
C GLY A 123 10.93 -8.07 -9.23
N ILE A 124 9.92 -7.30 -8.81
CA ILE A 124 9.22 -7.52 -7.54
C ILE A 124 8.53 -8.89 -7.54
N SER A 125 7.82 -9.27 -8.60
CA SER A 125 7.16 -10.57 -8.71
C SER A 125 8.15 -11.74 -8.61
N GLU A 126 9.30 -11.63 -9.29
CA GLU A 126 10.37 -12.63 -9.21
C GLU A 126 10.94 -12.75 -7.78
N MET A 127 11.18 -11.62 -7.11
CA MET A 127 11.65 -11.60 -5.72
C MET A 127 10.62 -12.16 -4.72
N VAL A 128 9.33 -11.88 -4.94
CA VAL A 128 8.23 -12.47 -4.14
C VAL A 128 8.22 -13.99 -4.30
N LYS A 129 8.36 -14.51 -5.53
CA LYS A 129 8.50 -15.96 -5.76
C LYS A 129 9.72 -16.54 -5.05
N GLY A 130 10.86 -15.83 -5.08
CA GLY A 130 12.06 -16.20 -4.34
C GLY A 130 11.81 -16.27 -2.82
N MET A 131 11.03 -15.34 -2.26
CA MET A 131 10.67 -15.38 -0.84
C MET A 131 9.89 -16.64 -0.44
N PHE A 132 8.97 -17.14 -1.28
CA PHE A 132 8.28 -18.42 -1.01
C PHE A 132 9.26 -19.58 -0.85
N GLN A 133 10.28 -19.63 -1.70
CA GLN A 133 11.30 -20.67 -1.63
C GLN A 133 12.11 -20.57 -0.33
N ILE A 134 12.52 -19.35 0.04
CA ILE A 134 13.27 -19.10 1.27
C ILE A 134 12.43 -19.44 2.51
N VAL A 135 11.17 -19.00 2.58
CA VAL A 135 10.28 -19.30 3.72
C VAL A 135 10.05 -20.81 3.86
N ARG A 136 9.86 -21.52 2.74
CA ARG A 136 9.76 -22.98 2.73
C ARG A 136 11.03 -23.63 3.26
N GLU A 137 12.20 -23.14 2.87
CA GLU A 137 13.48 -23.64 3.39
C GLU A 137 13.60 -23.44 4.91
N VAL A 138 13.26 -22.24 5.42
CA VAL A 138 13.27 -21.99 6.87
C VAL A 138 12.30 -22.92 7.60
N ARG A 139 11.10 -23.14 7.06
CA ARG A 139 10.11 -24.06 7.65
C ARG A 139 10.66 -25.49 7.74
N ILE A 140 11.27 -25.99 6.68
CA ILE A 140 11.88 -27.33 6.67
C ILE A 140 13.03 -27.41 7.69
N ILE A 141 13.83 -26.35 7.83
CA ILE A 141 14.91 -26.30 8.83
C ILE A 141 14.32 -26.31 10.25
N ASP A 142 13.26 -25.55 10.51
CA ASP A 142 12.55 -25.52 11.81
C ASP A 142 11.96 -26.89 12.15
N GLU A 143 11.25 -27.52 11.22
CA GLU A 143 10.71 -28.87 11.40
C GLU A 143 11.81 -29.87 11.74
N ARG A 144 12.97 -29.77 11.09
CA ARG A 144 14.13 -30.61 11.39
C ARG A 144 14.72 -30.32 12.76
N LEU A 145 14.94 -29.05 13.11
CA LEU A 145 15.47 -28.62 14.40
C LEU A 145 14.57 -29.04 15.56
N GLN A 146 13.26 -29.08 15.36
CA GLN A 146 12.30 -29.51 16.37
C GLN A 146 12.61 -30.93 16.87
N PHE A 147 12.99 -31.87 16.01
CA PHE A 147 13.38 -33.22 16.44
C PHE A 147 14.60 -33.20 17.35
N TYR A 148 15.57 -32.31 17.11
CA TYR A 148 16.74 -32.15 17.98
C TYR A 148 16.33 -31.57 19.34
N TYR A 149 15.49 -30.53 19.38
CA TYR A 149 15.02 -29.94 20.64
C TYR A 149 14.15 -30.91 21.44
N ASP A 150 13.23 -31.62 20.79
CA ASP A 150 12.36 -32.60 21.44
C ASP A 150 13.13 -33.80 21.98
N SER A 151 14.20 -34.24 21.29
CA SER A 151 15.04 -35.35 21.74
C SER A 151 15.77 -35.06 23.08
N ASP A 152 16.04 -33.78 23.34
CA ASP A 152 16.68 -33.27 24.55
C ASP A 152 15.66 -32.91 25.65
N SER A 153 14.35 -33.02 25.36
CA SER A 153 13.28 -32.68 26.31
C SER A 153 13.12 -33.69 27.45
N GLU A 154 12.60 -33.23 28.60
CA GLU A 154 12.31 -34.07 29.77
C GLU A 154 11.13 -35.03 29.56
N ASN A 155 10.30 -34.78 28.54
CA ASN A 155 9.15 -35.63 28.25
C ASN A 155 9.60 -36.94 27.57
N SER A 156 9.60 -38.02 28.35
CA SER A 156 10.09 -39.33 27.91
C SER A 156 9.47 -39.85 26.61
N LYS A 157 8.22 -39.53 26.29
CA LYS A 157 7.56 -40.03 25.05
C LYS A 157 8.01 -39.25 23.81
N LEU A 158 7.94 -37.93 23.86
CA LEU A 158 8.37 -37.06 22.75
C LEU A 158 9.87 -37.21 22.48
N ALA A 159 10.65 -37.29 23.55
CA ALA A 159 12.08 -37.45 23.44
C ALA A 159 12.47 -38.83 22.88
N GLN A 160 11.66 -39.86 23.09
CA GLN A 160 11.88 -41.18 22.50
C GLN A 160 11.48 -41.20 21.02
N SER A 161 10.34 -40.61 20.65
CA SER A 161 9.92 -40.55 19.24
C SER A 161 10.91 -39.76 18.39
N SER A 162 11.36 -38.60 18.87
CA SER A 162 12.29 -37.74 18.11
C SER A 162 13.68 -38.36 18.02
N GLU A 163 14.14 -39.07 19.05
CA GLU A 163 15.40 -39.81 19.01
C GLU A 163 15.35 -40.99 18.02
N ILE A 164 14.21 -41.68 17.90
CA ILE A 164 14.01 -42.73 16.88
C ILE A 164 14.09 -42.12 15.47
N VAL A 165 13.43 -40.98 15.24
CA VAL A 165 13.48 -40.28 13.95
C VAL A 165 14.90 -39.85 13.60
N LEU A 166 15.64 -39.25 14.53
CA LEU A 166 17.02 -38.80 14.30
C LEU A 166 17.97 -39.97 14.02
N LYS A 167 17.83 -41.07 14.76
CA LYS A 167 18.60 -42.30 14.50
C LYS A 167 18.27 -42.89 13.15
N GLY A 168 17.00 -42.87 12.74
CA GLY A 168 16.57 -43.31 11.41
C GLY A 168 17.23 -42.46 10.32
N LEU A 169 17.16 -41.13 10.46
CA LEU A 169 17.80 -40.19 9.54
C LEU A 169 19.32 -40.46 9.42
N TRP A 170 19.99 -40.72 10.53
CA TRP A 170 21.42 -41.04 10.56
C TRP A 170 21.73 -42.36 9.84
N VAL A 171 20.99 -43.44 10.13
CA VAL A 171 21.21 -44.73 9.48
C VAL A 171 21.00 -44.61 7.96
N ASP A 172 19.96 -43.89 7.53
CA ASP A 172 19.64 -43.77 6.11
C ASP A 172 20.60 -42.84 5.37
N GLN A 173 20.92 -41.66 5.93
CA GLN A 173 21.71 -40.64 5.23
C GLN A 173 23.22 -40.78 5.44
N VAL A 174 23.67 -41.22 6.62
CA VAL A 174 25.10 -41.27 6.98
C VAL A 174 25.66 -42.66 6.80
N GLU A 175 24.92 -43.70 7.18
CA GLU A 175 25.39 -45.08 7.02
C GLU A 175 25.04 -45.71 5.66
N GLY A 176 24.11 -45.12 4.91
CA GLY A 176 23.66 -45.65 3.61
C GLY A 176 22.60 -46.75 3.71
N GLY A 177 21.88 -46.81 4.83
CA GLY A 177 20.78 -47.75 5.06
C GLY A 177 21.20 -49.21 4.93
N SER A 178 20.31 -50.08 4.45
CA SER A 178 20.56 -51.52 4.29
C SER A 178 21.58 -51.88 3.21
N LYS A 179 21.97 -50.93 2.34
CA LYS A 179 22.89 -51.17 1.22
C LYS A 179 24.34 -51.26 1.66
N ASN A 180 24.69 -50.66 2.81
CA ASN A 180 26.03 -50.71 3.35
C ASN A 180 26.14 -51.89 4.36
N PRO A 181 26.99 -52.89 4.10
CA PRO A 181 27.18 -54.03 5.02
C PRO A 181 27.63 -53.60 6.43
N SER A 182 28.23 -52.42 6.56
CA SER A 182 28.71 -51.88 7.84
C SER A 182 27.67 -51.06 8.61
N SER A 183 26.48 -50.80 8.05
CA SER A 183 25.42 -50.04 8.73
C SER A 183 24.71 -50.88 9.80
N VAL A 184 23.94 -50.23 10.68
CA VAL A 184 23.12 -50.92 11.68
C VAL A 184 22.17 -51.94 11.02
N TYR A 185 21.58 -51.62 9.87
CA TYR A 185 20.72 -52.56 9.12
C TYR A 185 21.51 -53.60 8.33
N GLY A 186 22.67 -53.26 7.76
CA GLY A 186 23.52 -54.21 7.03
C GLY A 186 24.12 -55.28 7.95
N LEU A 187 24.54 -54.88 9.15
CA LEU A 187 25.09 -55.78 10.17
C LEU A 187 24.04 -56.77 10.69
N ALA A 188 22.75 -56.41 10.67
CA ALA A 188 21.67 -57.29 11.11
C ALA A 188 21.54 -58.56 10.24
N ASN A 189 22.04 -58.53 9.00
CA ASN A 189 22.09 -59.70 8.11
C ASN A 189 23.18 -60.70 8.50
N THR A 190 24.13 -60.30 9.37
CA THR A 190 25.20 -61.17 9.86
C THR A 190 24.73 -61.95 11.08
N VAL A 191 25.04 -63.25 11.12
CA VAL A 191 24.69 -64.14 12.24
C VAL A 191 25.25 -63.58 13.56
N GLY A 192 24.38 -63.39 14.55
CA GLY A 192 24.72 -62.86 15.87
C GLY A 192 24.41 -61.37 16.09
N PHE A 193 23.99 -60.64 15.07
CA PHE A 193 23.67 -59.20 15.15
C PHE A 193 22.23 -58.84 14.74
N THR A 194 21.35 -59.82 14.57
CA THR A 194 19.93 -59.62 14.17
C THR A 194 19.17 -58.65 15.06
N ILE A 195 19.49 -58.62 16.37
CA ILE A 195 18.83 -57.77 17.38
C ILE A 195 19.45 -56.35 17.44
N LEU A 196 20.56 -56.09 16.73
CA LEU A 196 21.28 -54.82 16.80
C LEU A 196 20.44 -53.59 16.44
N PRO A 197 19.59 -53.58 15.39
CA PRO A 197 18.72 -52.44 15.09
C PRO A 197 17.77 -52.12 16.24
N ASP A 198 17.06 -53.12 16.76
CA ASP A 198 16.11 -52.95 17.86
C ASP A 198 16.77 -52.36 19.11
N VAL A 199 17.97 -52.84 19.43
CA VAL A 199 18.73 -52.34 20.58
C VAL A 199 19.25 -50.93 20.31
N PHE A 200 19.71 -50.63 19.10
CA PHE A 200 20.16 -49.29 18.72
C PHE A 200 19.06 -48.25 18.85
N PHE A 201 17.85 -48.53 18.35
CA PHE A 201 16.72 -47.59 18.44
C PHE A 201 16.19 -47.44 19.87
N ARG A 202 16.17 -48.51 20.68
CA ARG A 202 15.68 -48.47 22.07
C ARG A 202 16.65 -47.86 23.08
N THR A 203 17.96 -47.92 22.81
CA THR A 203 18.99 -47.46 23.76
C THR A 203 19.11 -45.94 23.77
N LYS A 204 18.77 -45.27 24.88
CA LYS A 204 18.92 -43.81 25.04
C LYS A 204 19.92 -43.46 26.14
N PRO A 205 21.21 -43.31 25.82
CA PRO A 205 22.14 -42.68 26.75
C PRO A 205 21.90 -41.16 26.77
N LEU A 206 21.78 -40.57 27.95
CA LEU A 206 21.51 -39.14 28.14
C LEU A 206 22.63 -38.22 27.60
N SER A 207 23.84 -38.76 27.37
CA SER A 207 25.00 -38.02 26.86
C SER A 207 26.07 -38.95 26.30
N LYS A 208 26.99 -38.41 25.50
CA LYS A 208 28.18 -39.11 24.98
C LYS A 208 28.97 -39.83 26.09
N SER A 209 29.07 -39.23 27.27
CA SER A 209 29.79 -39.78 28.43
C SER A 209 29.05 -40.93 29.15
N LYS A 210 27.73 -41.08 28.94
CA LYS A 210 26.92 -42.14 29.56
C LYS A 210 26.72 -43.36 28.66
N ILE A 211 27.19 -43.33 27.41
CA ILE A 211 27.04 -44.44 26.45
C ILE A 211 27.60 -45.74 27.02
N GLU A 212 28.85 -45.72 27.50
CA GLU A 212 29.51 -46.93 27.97
C GLU A 212 28.83 -47.52 29.20
N LYS A 213 28.46 -46.69 30.18
CA LYS A 213 27.72 -47.12 31.37
C LYS A 213 26.38 -47.76 31.01
N THR A 214 25.64 -47.15 30.09
CA THR A 214 24.31 -47.62 29.68
C THR A 214 24.38 -48.92 28.90
N VAL A 215 25.37 -49.07 28.00
CA VAL A 215 25.54 -50.29 27.19
C VAL A 215 26.13 -51.44 28.00
N ASN A 216 27.07 -51.18 28.92
CA ASN A 216 27.67 -52.22 29.77
C ASN A 216 26.66 -52.85 30.73
N ALA A 217 25.66 -52.08 31.17
CA ALA A 217 24.59 -52.58 32.04
C ALA A 217 23.62 -53.55 31.34
N MET A 218 23.65 -53.65 30.01
CA MET A 218 22.74 -54.52 29.26
C MET A 218 23.22 -55.98 29.21
N ARG A 219 22.29 -56.92 29.23
CA ARG A 219 22.56 -58.37 29.15
C ARG A 219 22.65 -58.85 27.69
N PHE A 220 23.65 -58.36 26.95
CA PHE A 220 23.93 -58.78 25.56
C PHE A 220 25.36 -59.32 25.39
N ASN A 221 25.64 -59.95 24.24
CA ASN A 221 26.98 -60.42 23.86
C ASN A 221 27.97 -59.23 23.78
N GLU A 222 29.21 -59.42 24.25
CA GLU A 222 30.27 -58.40 24.24
C GLU A 222 30.52 -57.80 22.85
N LYS A 223 30.50 -58.62 21.79
CA LYS A 223 30.66 -58.09 20.41
C LYS A 223 29.50 -57.17 19.99
N VAL A 224 28.27 -57.47 20.41
CA VAL A 224 27.11 -56.60 20.14
C VAL A 224 27.23 -55.30 20.91
N LYS A 225 27.68 -55.36 22.17
CA LYS A 225 27.94 -54.16 22.99
C LYS A 225 29.02 -53.27 22.38
N GLU A 226 30.11 -53.84 21.89
CA GLU A 226 31.21 -53.10 21.28
C GLU A 226 30.77 -52.33 20.02
N ILE A 227 30.05 -53.01 19.12
CA ILE A 227 29.50 -52.39 17.91
C ILE A 227 28.47 -51.32 18.28
N LEU A 228 27.58 -51.61 19.24
CA LEU A 228 26.56 -50.67 19.70
C LEU A 228 27.19 -49.39 20.29
N LYS A 229 28.24 -49.51 21.11
CA LYS A 229 28.99 -48.36 21.65
C LYS A 229 29.55 -47.50 20.53
N ARG A 230 30.19 -48.11 19.53
CA ARG A 230 30.78 -47.39 18.40
C ARG A 230 29.72 -46.64 17.59
N LYS A 231 28.59 -47.29 17.28
CA LYS A 231 27.49 -46.70 16.50
C LYS A 231 26.78 -45.58 17.26
N LEU A 232 26.49 -45.78 18.54
CA LEU A 232 25.92 -44.72 19.38
C LEU A 232 26.88 -43.52 19.49
N ARG A 233 28.19 -43.73 19.66
CA ARG A 233 29.16 -42.64 19.71
C ARG A 233 29.19 -41.82 18.41
N GLN A 234 29.16 -42.50 17.26
CA GLN A 234 29.10 -41.83 15.95
C GLN A 234 27.79 -41.05 15.77
N TYR A 235 26.67 -41.64 16.17
CA TYR A 235 25.36 -40.97 16.12
C TYR A 235 25.32 -39.70 16.98
N TYR A 236 25.77 -39.74 18.24
CA TYR A 236 25.74 -38.54 19.11
C TYR A 236 26.67 -37.44 18.61
N GLU A 237 27.84 -37.79 18.06
CA GLU A 237 28.76 -36.81 17.47
C GLU A 237 28.19 -36.17 16.20
N TRP A 238 27.51 -36.95 15.36
CA TRP A 238 26.76 -36.43 14.23
C TRP A 238 25.60 -35.53 14.68
N LYS A 239 24.80 -35.98 15.65
CA LYS A 239 23.65 -35.25 16.19
C LYS A 239 24.03 -33.86 16.68
N GLU A 240 25.10 -33.75 17.47
CA GLU A 240 25.60 -32.46 17.98
C GLU A 240 26.05 -31.53 16.85
N ARG A 241 26.92 -32.01 15.95
CA ARG A 241 27.45 -31.20 14.84
C ARG A 241 26.35 -30.76 13.87
N THR A 242 25.44 -31.66 13.50
CA THR A 242 24.35 -31.34 12.58
C THR A 242 23.35 -30.37 13.20
N LYS A 243 23.11 -30.44 14.52
CA LYS A 243 22.29 -29.44 15.22
C LYS A 243 22.90 -28.04 15.10
N GLU A 244 24.18 -27.88 15.42
CA GLU A 244 24.89 -26.60 15.31
C GLU A 244 24.92 -26.05 13.87
N GLU A 245 25.14 -26.94 12.89
CA GLU A 245 25.10 -26.59 11.47
C GLU A 245 23.71 -26.09 11.05
N LEU A 246 22.64 -26.80 11.44
CA LEU A 246 21.26 -26.44 11.12
C LEU A 246 20.85 -25.12 11.78
N GLU A 247 21.25 -24.87 13.03
CA GLU A 247 21.01 -23.59 13.70
C GLU A 247 21.72 -22.43 13.01
N THR A 248 22.96 -22.67 12.59
CA THR A 248 23.76 -21.68 11.84
C THR A 248 23.13 -21.40 10.48
N ARG A 249 22.74 -22.45 9.74
CA ARG A 249 22.04 -22.34 8.45
C ARG A 249 20.73 -21.58 8.61
N ARG A 250 19.92 -21.91 9.63
CA ARG A 250 18.68 -21.18 9.95
C ARG A 250 18.93 -19.69 10.08
N LYS A 251 19.95 -19.29 10.88
CA LYS A 251 20.31 -17.88 11.07
C LYS A 251 20.67 -17.19 9.75
N PHE A 252 21.40 -17.86 8.86
CA PHE A 252 21.75 -17.31 7.54
C PHE A 252 20.54 -17.17 6.62
N VAL A 253 19.69 -18.20 6.51
CA VAL A 253 18.51 -18.19 5.65
C VAL A 253 17.50 -17.13 6.11
N VAL A 254 17.32 -16.96 7.43
CA VAL A 254 16.46 -15.91 8.00
C VAL A 254 17.01 -14.50 7.70
N LYS A 255 18.33 -14.28 7.79
CA LYS A 255 18.95 -13.01 7.37
C LYS A 255 18.78 -12.76 5.87
N TYR A 256 18.92 -13.80 5.05
CA TYR A 256 18.73 -13.72 3.60
C TYR A 256 17.28 -13.38 3.22
N LEU A 257 16.30 -13.95 3.92
CA LEU A 257 14.88 -13.60 3.80
C LEU A 257 14.64 -12.10 4.07
N ARG A 258 15.22 -11.58 5.14
CA ARG A 258 15.13 -10.14 5.48
C ARG A 258 15.72 -9.27 4.39
N GLN A 259 16.89 -9.64 3.85
CA GLN A 259 17.50 -8.90 2.73
C GLN A 259 16.58 -8.88 1.50
N HIS A 260 15.95 -10.01 1.15
CA HIS A 260 14.99 -10.09 0.04
C HIS A 260 13.80 -9.17 0.25
N TYR A 261 13.23 -9.19 1.45
CA TYR A 261 12.10 -8.33 1.80
C TYR A 261 12.46 -6.83 1.75
N ALA A 262 13.65 -6.45 2.23
CA ALA A 262 14.14 -5.07 2.17
C ALA A 262 14.32 -4.58 0.72
N THR A 263 14.82 -5.43 -0.18
CA THR A 263 14.94 -5.11 -1.61
C THR A 263 13.58 -4.88 -2.26
N ILE A 264 12.57 -5.70 -1.92
CA ILE A 264 11.21 -5.49 -2.42
C ILE A 264 10.65 -4.15 -1.96
N LYS A 265 10.83 -3.78 -0.68
CA LYS A 265 10.43 -2.46 -0.16
C LYS A 265 11.11 -1.32 -0.93
N LEU A 266 12.39 -1.46 -1.24
CA LEU A 266 13.15 -0.48 -2.01
C LEU A 266 12.54 -0.32 -3.42
N TYR A 267 12.31 -1.42 -4.14
CA TYR A 267 11.72 -1.37 -5.47
C TYR A 267 10.30 -0.82 -5.47
N MET A 268 9.48 -1.14 -4.46
CA MET A 268 8.17 -0.52 -4.28
C MET A 268 8.26 1.01 -4.13
N SER A 269 9.25 1.49 -3.37
CA SER A 269 9.47 2.94 -3.21
C SER A 269 9.84 3.62 -4.53
N TRP A 270 10.55 2.92 -5.42
CA TRP A 270 10.94 3.42 -6.73
C TRP A 270 9.82 3.36 -7.76
N VAL A 271 8.98 2.31 -7.73
CA VAL A 271 7.83 2.15 -8.64
C VAL A 271 6.75 3.19 -8.39
N THR A 272 6.52 3.49 -7.10
CA THR A 272 5.50 4.43 -6.63
C THR A 272 5.44 5.73 -7.45
N PRO A 273 6.52 6.51 -7.65
CA PRO A 273 6.48 7.72 -8.45
C PRO A 273 6.15 7.49 -9.93
N TYR A 274 6.59 6.38 -10.54
CA TYR A 274 6.25 6.05 -11.93
C TYR A 274 4.76 5.77 -12.08
N LEU A 275 4.16 4.98 -11.18
CA LEU A 275 2.72 4.72 -11.19
C LEU A 275 1.89 6.00 -11.01
N ARG A 276 2.33 6.92 -10.11
CA ARG A 276 1.67 8.23 -9.97
C ARG A 276 1.74 9.03 -11.26
N ASN A 277 2.90 9.04 -11.91
CA ASN A 277 3.07 9.80 -13.14
C ASN A 277 2.27 9.17 -14.29
N ILE A 278 2.33 7.85 -14.49
CA ILE A 278 1.52 7.13 -15.49
C ILE A 278 0.04 7.47 -15.32
N LYS A 279 -0.50 7.43 -14.10
CA LYS A 279 -1.91 7.73 -13.86
C LYS A 279 -2.28 9.19 -14.15
N ARG A 280 -1.41 10.13 -13.77
CA ARG A 280 -1.56 11.56 -14.13
C ARG A 280 -1.55 11.74 -15.65
N LEU A 281 -0.69 11.01 -16.33
CA LEU A 281 -0.59 11.04 -17.78
C LEU A 281 -1.80 10.34 -18.44
N GLN A 282 -2.40 9.33 -17.82
CA GLN A 282 -3.66 8.71 -18.30
C GLN A 282 -4.88 9.61 -18.07
N LYS A 283 -4.88 10.49 -17.06
CA LYS A 283 -5.92 11.52 -16.91
C LYS A 283 -5.96 12.49 -18.11
N VAL A 284 -4.84 12.63 -18.84
CA VAL A 284 -4.78 13.39 -20.09
C VAL A 284 -5.66 12.77 -21.17
N ASP A 285 -5.69 11.45 -21.25
CA ASP A 285 -6.51 10.71 -22.23
C ASP A 285 -8.01 11.01 -22.06
N LYS A 286 -8.49 11.02 -20.81
CA LYS A 286 -9.88 11.39 -20.48
C LYS A 286 -10.22 12.84 -20.86
N MET A 287 -9.24 13.75 -20.84
CA MET A 287 -9.42 15.13 -21.31
C MET A 287 -9.36 15.25 -22.83
N SER A 288 -8.54 14.41 -23.47
CA SER A 288 -8.42 14.30 -24.93
C SER A 288 -9.71 13.78 -25.57
N ASP A 289 -10.46 12.93 -24.88
CA ASP A 289 -11.79 12.46 -25.31
C ASP A 289 -12.90 13.53 -25.22
N SER A 290 -12.61 14.70 -24.63
CA SER A 290 -13.61 15.76 -24.54
C SER A 290 -13.88 16.39 -25.91
N ILE A 291 -15.14 16.74 -26.20
CA ILE A 291 -15.50 17.47 -27.44
C ILE A 291 -14.74 18.81 -27.59
N ASN A 292 -14.19 19.32 -26.49
CA ASN A 292 -13.38 20.53 -26.47
C ASN A 292 -11.97 20.32 -27.05
N VAL A 293 -11.54 19.07 -27.26
CA VAL A 293 -10.29 18.70 -27.93
C VAL A 293 -10.65 17.86 -29.14
N LEU A 294 -10.51 18.43 -30.33
CA LEU A 294 -10.72 17.68 -31.55
C LEU A 294 -9.40 17.04 -31.98
N ASN A 295 -9.37 15.70 -32.05
CA ASN A 295 -8.16 14.93 -32.35
C ASN A 295 -7.48 15.29 -33.67
N ALA A 296 -8.25 15.79 -34.64
CA ALA A 296 -7.75 16.18 -35.96
C ALA A 296 -7.01 17.54 -35.98
N PHE A 297 -7.16 18.37 -34.95
CA PHE A 297 -6.57 19.71 -34.91
C PHE A 297 -5.44 19.76 -33.88
N GLU A 298 -4.46 20.64 -34.05
CA GLU A 298 -3.48 20.91 -32.99
C GLU A 298 -4.18 21.63 -31.82
N GLN A 299 -4.64 20.92 -30.80
CA GLN A 299 -5.31 21.53 -29.64
C GLN A 299 -4.70 20.98 -28.36
N SER A 300 -4.52 21.86 -27.38
CA SER A 300 -4.16 21.46 -26.03
C SER A 300 -5.15 22.04 -25.02
N LEU A 301 -5.47 21.25 -24.01
CA LEU A 301 -6.30 21.62 -22.89
C LEU A 301 -5.44 21.57 -21.63
N PHE A 302 -5.62 22.51 -20.71
CA PHE A 302 -4.96 22.50 -19.43
C PHE A 302 -5.99 22.73 -18.35
N GLU A 303 -5.96 21.91 -17.30
CA GLU A 303 -6.70 22.15 -16.07
C GLU A 303 -5.72 22.30 -14.92
N ALA A 304 -5.80 23.44 -14.24
CA ALA A 304 -5.03 23.71 -13.04
C ALA A 304 -5.98 24.03 -11.89
N GLU A 305 -5.81 23.33 -10.77
CA GLU A 305 -6.51 23.62 -9.52
C GLU A 305 -5.52 23.87 -8.39
N SER A 306 -5.77 24.94 -7.63
CA SER A 306 -5.02 25.24 -6.41
C SER A 306 -5.97 25.55 -5.25
N VAL A 307 -5.56 25.10 -4.07
CA VAL A 307 -6.24 25.38 -2.80
C VAL A 307 -5.33 26.28 -1.98
N SER A 308 -5.82 27.46 -1.64
CA SER A 308 -5.13 28.45 -0.82
C SER A 308 -5.89 28.63 0.49
N TRP A 309 -5.21 28.65 1.63
CA TRP A 309 -5.86 28.90 2.92
C TRP A 309 -5.08 29.84 3.84
N ARG A 310 -5.84 30.61 4.63
CA ARG A 310 -5.33 31.52 5.65
C ARG A 310 -5.81 31.08 7.02
N THR A 311 -4.86 31.00 7.95
CA THR A 311 -5.09 30.71 9.37
C THR A 311 -5.40 32.00 10.13
N GLY A 312 -5.94 31.88 11.36
CA GLY A 312 -6.24 33.04 12.22
C GLY A 312 -7.70 33.17 12.67
N TYR A 313 -8.56 32.21 12.32
CA TYR A 313 -9.99 32.20 12.68
C TYR A 313 -10.33 31.04 13.63
N GLY A 314 -9.49 30.81 14.64
CA GLY A 314 -9.64 29.70 15.58
C GLY A 314 -9.48 28.32 14.91
N LYS A 315 -10.50 27.46 15.02
CA LYS A 315 -10.52 26.11 14.42
C LYS A 315 -10.77 26.12 12.89
N TYR A 316 -11.22 27.24 12.35
CA TYR A 316 -11.56 27.41 10.93
C TYR A 316 -10.51 28.22 10.20
N ASN A 317 -10.41 27.99 8.90
CA ASN A 317 -9.53 28.71 7.98
C ASN A 317 -10.38 29.30 6.86
N ALA A 318 -9.99 30.49 6.41
CA ALA A 318 -10.51 31.04 5.16
C ALA A 318 -9.85 30.28 4.01
N VAL A 319 -10.63 29.69 3.11
CA VAL A 319 -10.13 28.85 2.01
C VAL A 319 -10.65 29.40 0.68
N VAL A 320 -9.74 29.48 -0.29
CA VAL A 320 -10.04 29.83 -1.68
C VAL A 320 -9.57 28.71 -2.59
N ILE A 321 -10.47 28.21 -3.42
CA ILE A 321 -10.17 27.29 -4.49
C ILE A 321 -10.20 28.04 -5.81
N PHE A 322 -9.09 27.97 -6.53
CA PHE A 322 -8.94 28.46 -7.89
C PHE A 322 -8.88 27.24 -8.81
N ASN A 323 -9.80 27.18 -9.77
CA ASN A 323 -9.81 26.17 -10.84
C ASN A 323 -9.82 26.91 -12.19
N ALA A 324 -8.87 26.60 -13.06
CA ALA A 324 -8.76 27.17 -14.40
C ALA A 324 -8.73 26.07 -15.46
N TRP A 325 -9.53 26.25 -16.49
CA TRP A 325 -9.58 25.45 -17.70
C TRP A 325 -9.10 26.32 -18.87
N ILE A 326 -8.02 25.92 -19.51
CA ILE A 326 -7.36 26.68 -20.56
C ILE A 326 -7.32 25.80 -21.80
N LYS A 327 -8.12 26.14 -22.81
CA LYS A 327 -8.05 25.53 -24.13
C LYS A 327 -7.18 26.41 -25.01
N VAL A 328 -6.18 25.82 -25.62
CA VAL A 328 -5.27 26.48 -26.55
C VAL A 328 -5.47 25.91 -27.94
N SER A 329 -5.55 26.79 -28.93
CA SER A 329 -5.54 26.46 -30.34
C SER A 329 -4.50 27.36 -31.02
N PRO A 330 -3.56 26.81 -31.79
CA PRO A 330 -2.58 27.58 -32.54
C PRO A 330 -3.29 28.35 -33.65
N GLU A 331 -2.96 29.62 -33.78
CA GLU A 331 -3.23 30.39 -34.99
C GLU A 331 -1.92 30.45 -35.80
N LEU A 332 -1.99 30.02 -37.06
CA LEU A 332 -0.87 30.17 -37.99
C LEU A 332 -0.77 31.64 -38.37
N SER A 333 0.07 32.40 -37.67
CA SER A 333 0.40 33.77 -38.08
C SER A 333 1.42 33.74 -39.22
N PHE A 334 0.97 33.96 -40.46
CA PHE A 334 1.86 34.19 -41.60
C PHE A 334 2.42 35.61 -41.54
N HIS A 335 3.46 35.84 -40.75
CA HIS A 335 4.26 37.05 -40.89
C HIS A 335 5.24 36.88 -42.05
N HIS A 336 5.14 37.74 -43.05
CA HIS A 336 6.05 37.76 -44.19
C HIS A 336 7.48 38.06 -43.73
N GLN A 337 8.41 37.23 -44.21
CA GLN A 337 9.86 37.43 -44.32
C GLN A 337 10.72 37.25 -43.04
N GLU A 338 11.58 36.23 -43.10
CA GLU A 338 12.93 36.11 -42.52
C GLU A 338 13.23 35.44 -41.16
N TYR A 339 12.27 34.84 -40.43
CA TYR A 339 12.63 34.03 -39.25
C TYR A 339 11.97 32.64 -39.24
N GLN A 340 12.74 31.63 -39.63
CA GLN A 340 12.37 30.20 -39.74
C GLN A 340 11.96 29.50 -38.43
N ASN A 341 12.01 30.17 -37.28
CA ASN A 341 11.63 29.60 -35.99
C ASN A 341 10.70 30.56 -35.23
N LYS A 342 9.40 30.56 -35.56
CA LYS A 342 8.37 31.15 -34.68
C LYS A 342 7.29 30.10 -34.43
N GLY A 343 7.28 29.58 -33.19
CA GLY A 343 6.26 28.66 -32.71
C GLY A 343 4.86 29.30 -32.75
N ALA A 344 3.84 28.45 -32.81
CA ALA A 344 2.46 28.91 -32.98
C ALA A 344 2.03 29.93 -31.90
N ILE A 345 1.33 30.99 -32.33
CA ILE A 345 0.68 31.91 -31.40
C ILE A 345 -0.56 31.18 -30.87
N HIS A 346 -0.53 30.90 -29.58
CA HIS A 346 -1.57 30.15 -28.89
C HIS A 346 -2.76 31.07 -28.56
N ILE A 347 -3.84 30.99 -29.33
CA ILE A 347 -5.12 31.59 -28.96
C ILE A 347 -5.77 30.70 -27.90
N GLY A 348 -6.07 31.29 -26.74
CA GLY A 348 -6.58 30.57 -25.59
C GLY A 348 -8.01 30.98 -25.21
N LEU A 349 -8.89 29.99 -25.00
CA LEU A 349 -10.09 30.18 -24.18
C LEU A 349 -9.75 29.78 -22.74
N VAL A 350 -9.89 30.72 -21.82
CA VAL A 350 -9.63 30.52 -20.39
C VAL A 350 -10.95 30.62 -19.63
N LYS A 351 -11.37 29.54 -18.98
CA LYS A 351 -12.47 29.54 -18.01
C LYS A 351 -11.88 29.45 -16.61
N VAL A 352 -12.28 30.34 -15.72
CA VAL A 352 -11.82 30.32 -14.33
C VAL A 352 -13.01 30.30 -13.40
N ASN A 353 -12.92 29.46 -12.38
CA ASN A 353 -13.83 29.41 -11.25
C ASN A 353 -13.06 29.73 -9.96
N LEU A 354 -13.54 30.72 -9.22
CA LEU A 354 -13.09 31.05 -7.87
C LEU A 354 -14.18 30.64 -6.89
N ARG A 355 -13.82 29.89 -5.85
CA ARG A 355 -14.74 29.44 -4.81
C ARG A 355 -14.21 29.76 -3.42
N ALA A 356 -15.05 30.36 -2.58
CA ALA A 356 -14.74 30.66 -1.18
C ALA A 356 -15.38 29.62 -0.24
N TYR A 357 -14.63 29.22 0.78
CA TYR A 357 -15.08 28.30 1.83
C TYR A 357 -14.51 28.69 3.19
N ALA A 358 -15.17 28.19 4.25
CA ALA A 358 -14.65 28.20 5.61
C ALA A 358 -14.48 26.76 6.11
N TRP A 359 -13.24 26.27 6.13
CA TRP A 359 -12.93 24.87 6.43
C TRP A 359 -11.97 24.70 7.58
N THR A 360 -12.15 23.61 8.33
CA THR A 360 -11.17 23.14 9.30
C THR A 360 -9.96 22.55 8.59
N GLU A 361 -8.82 22.45 9.29
CA GLU A 361 -7.61 21.83 8.74
C GLU A 361 -7.84 20.38 8.28
N LYS A 362 -8.71 19.64 8.99
CA LYS A 362 -9.12 18.28 8.62
C LYS A 362 -9.89 18.26 7.30
N GLN A 363 -10.83 19.20 7.10
CA GLN A 363 -11.58 19.31 5.86
C GLN A 363 -10.68 19.67 4.68
N ILE A 364 -9.70 20.56 4.87
CA ILE A 364 -8.71 20.89 3.83
C ILE A 364 -7.91 19.65 3.43
N LYS A 365 -7.41 18.88 4.41
CA LYS A 365 -6.68 17.62 4.16
C LYS A 365 -7.57 16.59 3.46
N ASN A 366 -8.83 16.46 3.87
CA ASN A 366 -9.81 15.57 3.23
C ASN A 366 -10.08 15.97 1.77
N TYR A 367 -10.22 17.27 1.48
CA TYR A 367 -10.43 17.75 0.12
C TYR A 367 -9.21 17.51 -0.79
N ILE A 368 -8.01 17.81 -0.29
CA ILE A 368 -6.77 17.51 -1.01
C ILE A 368 -6.67 15.99 -1.24
N LYS A 369 -7.03 15.19 -0.24
CA LYS A 369 -7.02 13.73 -0.35
C LYS A 369 -8.06 13.25 -1.36
N TYR A 370 -9.28 13.77 -1.36
CA TYR A 370 -10.33 13.46 -2.34
C TYR A 370 -9.86 13.65 -3.77
N ARG A 371 -9.26 14.81 -4.06
CA ARG A 371 -8.72 15.11 -5.39
C ARG A 371 -7.51 14.24 -5.74
N ASN A 372 -6.71 13.85 -4.74
CA ASN A 372 -5.60 12.91 -4.91
C ASN A 372 -6.02 11.42 -4.84
N GLU A 373 -7.22 11.09 -4.35
CA GLU A 373 -7.67 9.70 -4.13
C GLU A 373 -8.12 9.07 -5.44
N GLU A 374 -8.55 9.87 -6.40
CA GLU A 374 -8.56 9.48 -7.81
C GLU A 374 -7.17 9.08 -8.32
N ASP A 375 -6.07 9.41 -7.64
CA ASP A 375 -4.71 8.99 -8.00
C ASP A 375 -4.28 7.68 -7.29
N LEU A 376 -4.97 7.24 -6.22
CA LEU A 376 -4.51 6.15 -5.34
C LEU A 376 -4.97 4.75 -5.74
N ASP A 377 -5.96 4.60 -6.62
CA ASP A 377 -6.56 3.27 -6.87
C ASP A 377 -5.61 2.26 -7.55
N LEU A 378 -4.76 2.68 -8.49
CA LEU A 378 -3.74 1.79 -9.08
C LEU A 378 -2.69 1.35 -8.06
N MET A 379 -2.37 2.20 -7.09
CA MET A 379 -1.49 1.77 -6.00
C MET A 379 -2.18 0.76 -5.11
N LYS A 380 -3.46 0.96 -4.79
CA LYS A 380 -4.21 -0.02 -3.98
C LYS A 380 -4.31 -1.37 -4.67
N GLU A 381 -4.50 -1.43 -5.99
CA GLU A 381 -4.58 -2.69 -6.74
C GLU A 381 -3.23 -3.43 -6.83
N ILE A 382 -2.15 -2.69 -7.06
CA ILE A 382 -0.81 -3.26 -7.09
C ILE A 382 -0.37 -3.67 -5.67
N ASP A 383 -0.58 -2.79 -4.70
CA ASP A 383 -0.33 -3.06 -3.29
C ASP A 383 -1.21 -4.22 -2.79
N SER A 384 -2.46 -4.36 -3.25
CA SER A 384 -3.32 -5.49 -2.86
C SER A 384 -2.82 -6.79 -3.45
N SER A 385 -2.46 -6.85 -4.74
CA SER A 385 -1.93 -8.07 -5.34
C SER A 385 -0.62 -8.54 -4.68
N ILE A 386 0.26 -7.59 -4.33
CA ILE A 386 1.51 -7.87 -3.62
C ILE A 386 1.24 -8.22 -2.15
N SER A 387 0.32 -7.52 -1.49
CA SER A 387 -0.10 -7.81 -0.11
C SER A 387 -0.72 -9.19 -0.02
N GLU A 388 -1.60 -9.57 -0.95
CA GLU A 388 -2.21 -10.89 -1.03
C GLU A 388 -1.15 -11.98 -1.22
N ALA A 389 -0.14 -11.75 -2.07
CA ALA A 389 0.97 -12.68 -2.23
C ALA A 389 1.82 -12.78 -0.95
N MET A 390 2.02 -11.68 -0.23
CA MET A 390 2.74 -11.66 1.05
C MET A 390 1.92 -12.22 2.22
N ASP A 391 0.61 -12.07 2.19
CA ASP A 391 -0.31 -12.60 3.19
C ASP A 391 -0.53 -14.10 2.96
N ALA A 392 -0.44 -14.59 1.72
CA ALA A 392 -0.38 -16.02 1.40
C ALA A 392 0.86 -16.72 1.97
N LEU A 393 1.96 -16.00 2.21
CA LEU A 393 3.12 -16.51 2.97
C LEU A 393 2.81 -16.69 4.46
N GLY A 394 1.70 -16.13 4.95
CA GLY A 394 1.13 -16.38 6.26
C GLY A 394 1.91 -15.80 7.43
N ASP A 395 1.57 -16.27 8.64
CA ASP A 395 2.20 -15.85 9.90
C ASP A 395 3.67 -16.27 10.00
N ASP A 396 4.09 -17.28 9.24
CA ASP A 396 5.47 -17.78 9.23
C ASP A 396 6.45 -16.73 8.69
N LEU A 397 6.11 -16.03 7.61
CA LEU A 397 6.93 -14.93 7.10
C LEU A 397 7.10 -13.85 8.16
N LYS A 398 6.01 -13.44 8.83
CA LYS A 398 6.03 -12.41 9.87
C LYS A 398 6.87 -12.84 11.07
N LYS A 399 6.73 -14.09 11.48
CA LYS A 399 7.55 -14.70 12.54
C LYS A 399 9.03 -14.67 12.18
N TYR A 400 9.40 -15.10 10.97
CA TYR A 400 10.81 -15.14 10.55
C TYR A 400 11.43 -13.75 10.34
N LEU A 401 10.67 -12.79 9.83
CA LEU A 401 11.13 -11.40 9.74
C LEU A 401 11.31 -10.77 11.13
N LYS A 402 10.45 -11.11 12.10
CA LYS A 402 10.61 -10.69 13.51
C LYS A 402 11.86 -11.31 14.13
N ASP A 403 12.10 -12.61 13.91
CA ASP A 403 13.33 -13.30 14.32
C ASP A 403 14.59 -12.66 13.71
N ALA A 404 14.49 -12.10 12.50
CA ALA A 404 15.58 -11.40 11.82
C ALA A 404 15.85 -9.99 12.34
N GLY A 405 15.08 -9.50 13.32
CA GLY A 405 15.20 -8.16 13.89
C GLY A 405 14.40 -7.07 13.16
N GLU A 406 13.41 -7.43 12.34
CA GLU A 406 12.40 -6.45 11.93
C GLU A 406 11.35 -6.30 13.02
N SER A 407 11.18 -5.07 13.52
CA SER A 407 10.08 -4.74 14.43
C SER A 407 8.84 -4.41 13.60
N PHE A 408 7.85 -5.28 13.70
CA PHE A 408 6.46 -4.89 13.44
C PHE A 408 5.94 -4.29 14.75
N PRO A 409 5.19 -3.18 14.73
CA PRO A 409 4.53 -2.71 15.94
C PRO A 409 3.68 -3.86 16.51
N ASP A 410 3.81 -4.13 17.80
CA ASP A 410 3.17 -5.30 18.41
C ASP A 410 1.65 -5.18 18.31
N MET A 411 0.99 -6.22 17.78
CA MET A 411 -0.37 -6.51 18.19
C MET A 411 -0.31 -6.98 19.64
N ASP A 412 -0.96 -6.21 20.52
CA ASP A 412 -1.21 -6.57 21.91
C ASP A 412 -1.50 -8.06 22.06
N THR A 413 -0.63 -8.73 22.79
CA THR A 413 -0.88 -10.04 23.38
C THR A 413 -2.01 -9.90 24.42
N LYS A 414 -3.26 -9.95 23.95
CA LYS A 414 -4.37 -10.26 24.85
C LYS A 414 -4.28 -11.73 25.24
N LYS A 415 -4.03 -11.93 26.54
CA LYS A 415 -4.04 -13.18 27.31
C LYS A 415 -4.98 -14.24 26.71
N LYS A 416 -4.44 -15.45 26.55
CA LYS A 416 -5.20 -16.70 26.48
C LYS A 416 -6.14 -16.77 27.69
N GLU A 417 -7.43 -16.62 27.47
CA GLU A 417 -8.45 -17.23 28.31
C GLU A 417 -8.93 -18.50 27.59
N GLU A 418 -8.77 -19.63 28.28
CA GLU A 418 -9.22 -20.94 27.84
C GLU A 418 -10.73 -20.93 27.56
N LYS A 419 -11.12 -21.17 26.31
CA LYS A 419 -12.49 -21.62 25.99
C LYS A 419 -12.45 -22.99 25.36
N LYS A 420 -13.22 -23.86 26.00
CA LYS A 420 -13.37 -25.30 25.78
C LYS A 420 -13.64 -25.66 24.32
N VAL A 421 -12.92 -26.70 23.88
CA VAL A 421 -13.03 -27.39 22.60
C VAL A 421 -14.48 -27.81 22.32
N ARG A 422 -14.99 -27.44 21.13
CA ARG A 422 -16.10 -28.13 20.44
C ARG A 422 -15.57 -28.61 19.08
N PRO A 423 -16.06 -29.75 18.56
CA PRO A 423 -15.48 -30.42 17.39
C PRO A 423 -15.70 -29.62 16.10
N PRO A 424 -14.90 -29.86 15.05
CA PRO A 424 -14.70 -28.92 13.96
C PRO A 424 -15.92 -28.87 13.05
N THR A 425 -16.36 -27.66 12.72
CA THR A 425 -17.31 -27.42 11.62
C THR A 425 -16.52 -26.73 10.50
N ILE A 426 -16.64 -27.26 9.28
CA ILE A 426 -15.74 -27.09 8.11
C ILE A 426 -15.76 -25.68 7.46
N PHE A 427 -16.24 -24.62 8.13
CA PHE A 427 -16.49 -23.32 7.50
C PHE A 427 -15.87 -22.08 8.20
N GLU A 428 -14.74 -22.22 8.89
CA GLU A 428 -13.99 -21.05 9.41
C GLU A 428 -12.56 -20.83 8.84
N PRO A 429 -12.31 -20.71 7.51
CA PRO A 429 -11.01 -20.26 7.01
C PRO A 429 -10.89 -18.74 6.78
N PHE A 430 -11.92 -17.91 7.04
CA PHE A 430 -11.95 -16.53 6.50
C PHE A 430 -12.14 -15.38 7.50
N ALA A 431 -12.12 -15.60 8.82
CA ALA A 431 -12.46 -14.53 9.78
C ALA A 431 -11.33 -14.07 10.73
N GLY A 432 -10.09 -14.56 10.61
CA GLY A 432 -9.01 -14.17 11.52
C GLY A 432 -7.69 -14.00 10.80
N VAL A 433 -6.99 -12.90 11.11
CA VAL A 433 -5.61 -12.58 10.72
C VAL A 433 -5.48 -11.63 9.50
N VAL A 434 -5.90 -10.37 9.70
CA VAL A 434 -5.72 -9.21 8.79
C VAL A 434 -4.82 -8.12 9.43
N GLY A 435 -3.97 -8.49 10.40
CA GLY A 435 -3.35 -7.50 11.30
C GLY A 435 -1.99 -6.93 10.87
N GLY A 436 -1.18 -7.67 10.12
CA GLY A 436 0.26 -7.38 10.03
C GLY A 436 0.70 -6.34 8.98
N PHE A 437 -0.03 -6.18 7.87
CA PHE A 437 0.37 -5.27 6.78
C PHE A 437 -0.26 -3.88 6.87
N LYS A 438 -1.35 -3.75 7.66
CA LYS A 438 -2.05 -2.49 7.89
C LYS A 438 -1.15 -1.44 8.56
N GLU A 439 -0.14 -1.85 9.32
CA GLU A 439 0.71 -0.94 10.07
C GLU A 439 1.89 -0.37 9.28
N VAL A 440 2.42 -1.08 8.28
CA VAL A 440 3.37 -0.50 7.32
C VAL A 440 2.66 0.54 6.46
N PHE A 441 1.39 0.29 6.12
CA PHE A 441 0.48 1.25 5.49
C PHE A 441 0.21 2.47 6.39
N GLU A 442 0.10 2.29 7.72
CA GLU A 442 -0.05 3.38 8.70
C GLU A 442 1.25 4.16 9.01
N THR A 443 2.43 3.62 8.71
CA THR A 443 3.68 4.41 8.79
C THR A 443 3.89 5.32 7.59
N MET A 444 3.30 4.99 6.42
CA MET A 444 3.28 5.90 5.25
C MET A 444 2.03 6.78 5.19
N ILE A 445 1.01 6.51 6.00
CA ILE A 445 -0.22 7.32 6.14
C ILE A 445 -0.42 7.67 7.63
N PRO A 446 -0.27 8.92 8.07
CA PRO A 446 -0.23 9.28 9.50
C PRO A 446 -1.40 8.70 10.31
N LYS A 447 -1.06 7.93 11.37
CA LYS A 447 -1.86 7.12 12.32
C LYS A 447 -3.13 7.72 12.97
N LYS A 448 -3.63 8.89 12.56
CA LYS A 448 -4.90 9.46 13.10
C LYS A 448 -6.16 9.12 12.32
N PHE A 449 -6.09 8.22 11.32
CA PHE A 449 -7.19 8.02 10.36
C PHE A 449 -7.81 6.62 10.29
N LEU A 450 -7.37 5.64 11.08
CA LEU A 450 -7.92 4.26 11.03
C LEU A 450 -8.62 3.78 12.32
N SER A 451 -8.90 4.66 13.29
CA SER A 451 -9.81 4.30 14.39
C SER A 451 -11.26 4.34 13.92
N GLY A 452 -11.85 3.15 13.77
CA GLY A 452 -13.29 2.95 13.68
C GLY A 452 -14.03 3.74 14.77
N GLY A 453 -15.17 4.29 14.40
CA GLY A 453 -15.95 5.23 15.17
C GLY A 453 -16.27 4.76 16.60
N LYS A 454 -15.49 5.23 17.57
CA LYS A 454 -16.13 5.75 18.78
C LYS A 454 -16.92 6.97 18.32
N LYS A 455 -18.25 6.94 18.49
CA LYS A 455 -19.11 8.11 18.33
C LYS A 455 -18.48 9.26 19.12
N ALA A 456 -17.75 10.13 18.43
CA ALA A 456 -17.31 11.39 19.00
C ALA A 456 -18.61 12.08 19.43
N LYS A 457 -18.75 12.35 20.73
CA LYS A 457 -19.78 13.25 21.25
C LYS A 457 -19.80 14.44 20.28
N LYS A 458 -20.93 14.67 19.60
CA LYS A 458 -21.13 15.90 18.83
C LYS A 458 -21.00 17.03 19.86
N GLU A 459 -19.81 17.61 19.97
CA GLU A 459 -19.64 18.90 20.62
C GLU A 459 -20.58 19.84 19.89
N LYS A 460 -21.63 20.29 20.58
CA LYS A 460 -22.51 21.30 20.02
C LYS A 460 -21.63 22.51 19.69
N PRO A 461 -21.67 23.02 18.44
CA PRO A 461 -20.84 24.15 18.06
C PRO A 461 -21.09 25.30 19.04
N THR A 462 -20.02 25.80 19.66
CA THR A 462 -20.16 26.94 20.57
C THR A 462 -20.51 28.18 19.74
N HIS A 463 -21.15 29.18 20.35
CA HIS A 463 -21.44 30.45 19.67
C HIS A 463 -20.17 31.09 19.07
N LYS A 464 -19.02 30.90 19.75
CA LYS A 464 -17.69 31.30 19.26
C LYS A 464 -17.27 30.54 17.99
N ASP A 465 -17.61 29.27 17.84
CA ASP A 465 -17.29 28.49 16.64
C ASP A 465 -18.10 28.98 15.42
N HIS A 466 -19.37 29.35 15.62
CA HIS A 466 -20.19 29.95 14.57
C HIS A 466 -19.62 31.29 14.09
N ILE A 467 -19.29 32.19 15.03
CA ILE A 467 -18.69 33.49 14.72
C ILE A 467 -17.35 33.33 13.99
N ASN A 468 -16.51 32.39 14.43
CA ASN A 468 -15.21 32.15 13.82
C ASN A 468 -15.34 31.58 12.39
N LYS A 469 -16.31 30.69 12.16
CA LYS A 469 -16.60 30.15 10.84
C LYS A 469 -17.12 31.23 9.89
N GLU A 470 -18.04 32.06 10.36
CA GLU A 470 -18.61 33.17 9.59
C GLU A 470 -17.54 34.21 9.22
N ARG A 471 -16.70 34.63 10.18
CA ARG A 471 -15.56 35.52 9.92
C ARG A 471 -14.60 34.95 8.87
N ALA A 472 -14.29 33.66 8.94
CA ALA A 472 -13.45 33.00 7.94
C ALA A 472 -14.11 32.99 6.55
N ALA A 473 -15.43 32.72 6.49
CA ALA A 473 -16.21 32.72 5.26
C ALA A 473 -16.26 34.12 4.64
N ASP A 474 -16.58 35.14 5.43
CA ASP A 474 -16.68 36.53 4.97
C ASP A 474 -15.34 37.06 4.47
N PHE A 475 -14.26 36.74 5.17
CA PHE A 475 -12.92 37.09 4.70
C PHE A 475 -12.59 36.42 3.36
N ALA A 476 -12.94 35.14 3.19
CA ALA A 476 -12.74 34.43 1.93
C ALA A 476 -13.60 35.05 0.80
N LYS A 477 -14.88 35.36 1.08
CA LYS A 477 -15.82 36.04 0.16
C LYS A 477 -15.29 37.39 -0.29
N LEU A 478 -14.84 38.21 0.65
CA LEU A 478 -14.28 39.53 0.38
C LEU A 478 -13.02 39.41 -0.47
N SER A 479 -12.11 38.50 -0.09
CA SER A 479 -10.86 38.28 -0.81
C SER A 479 -11.10 37.88 -2.27
N ILE A 480 -11.97 36.90 -2.52
CA ILE A 480 -12.27 36.51 -3.92
C ILE A 480 -12.98 37.62 -4.69
N SER A 481 -13.83 38.43 -4.03
CA SER A 481 -14.53 39.55 -4.66
C SER A 481 -13.57 40.65 -5.07
N THR A 482 -12.62 41.02 -4.20
CA THR A 482 -11.59 42.00 -4.51
C THR A 482 -10.67 41.51 -5.62
N VAL A 483 -10.20 40.26 -5.55
CA VAL A 483 -9.36 39.67 -6.60
C VAL A 483 -10.10 39.63 -7.94
N TYR A 484 -11.39 39.28 -7.93
CA TYR A 484 -12.24 39.27 -9.12
C TYR A 484 -12.45 40.67 -9.71
N GLN A 485 -12.72 41.68 -8.89
CA GLN A 485 -12.85 43.07 -9.35
C GLN A 485 -11.55 43.60 -9.94
N ARG A 486 -10.40 43.36 -9.28
CA ARG A 486 -9.09 43.74 -9.82
C ARG A 486 -8.75 43.01 -11.11
N PHE A 487 -9.17 41.75 -11.24
CA PHE A 487 -9.06 41.02 -12.49
C PHE A 487 -9.91 41.67 -13.58
N LYS A 488 -11.16 42.05 -13.30
CA LYS A 488 -12.01 42.77 -14.27
C LYS A 488 -11.38 44.09 -14.72
N GLU A 489 -10.88 44.89 -13.78
CA GLU A 489 -10.19 46.15 -14.06
C GLU A 489 -8.97 45.95 -14.97
N LEU A 490 -8.11 44.98 -14.63
CA LEU A 490 -6.89 44.69 -15.38
C LEU A 490 -7.17 44.23 -16.81
N TYR A 491 -8.31 43.57 -17.04
CA TYR A 491 -8.70 43.03 -18.34
C TYR A 491 -9.76 43.89 -19.04
N SER A 492 -9.99 45.12 -18.58
CA SER A 492 -10.95 46.06 -19.16
C SER A 492 -12.34 45.45 -19.40
N MET A 493 -12.77 44.53 -18.53
CA MET A 493 -14.10 43.92 -18.56
C MET A 493 -15.12 44.92 -17.99
N LEU A 494 -15.34 46.02 -18.71
CA LEU A 494 -16.04 47.22 -18.24
C LEU A 494 -17.56 47.23 -18.47
N TYR A 495 -18.13 46.24 -19.16
CA TYR A 495 -19.58 46.17 -19.43
C TYR A 495 -20.14 44.79 -19.06
N TRP A 496 -21.27 44.80 -18.35
CA TRP A 496 -22.16 43.66 -18.13
C TRP A 496 -23.51 43.93 -18.79
#